data_AF-A0A0S8E4V1-F1
#
_entry.id   AF-A0A0S8E4V1-F1
#
_cell.length_a   1.000
_cell.length_b   1.000
_cell.length_c   1.000
_cell.angle_alpha   90.00
_cell.angle_beta   90.00
_cell.angle_gamma   90.00
#
_symmetry.space_group_name_H-M   'P 1'
#
loop_
_entity.id
_entity.type
_entity.pdbx_description
1 polymer ?
#
loop_
_entity_poly.entity_id
_entity_poly.type
_entity_poly.pdbx_seq_one_letter_code
_entity_poly.pdbx_strand_id
1 'polypeptide(L)'
;MIHVICLKCQTRFTTSDTNAGKTGRCPKCNSPLRVPPLSRAAAAAPPQPVQAGPPAAAAPAGGMGMGQVFRWIGEGIACGLRHVVPLTLGLLIMLILVSLAWTLCVVPGVFLEPPLVAGFVLIMLGAARGESGLLGRLFAGFSEGRFWPSMGIVWLLGLIFAGVSIPISLLVLVVAASSAMLLVSEGVVGLLVLAVAIPVIYSPMVYLASRLGWAMPLVVDGRARVVESLTVSWRLTGKVARGFGLFVQMLVLTVISLIVQALMVGGVLAILGLGGLAAVSAASPKFVAYQEALTAVENMAAMPGETLDALHERRVRELYRRLDRPLPPLQPTESAEAYWFRAERELEDTMAGEALGAAGTMAAAGIAGMAGAGLVITVLAAALGAVLAMPAMVAYRDMCRLVRPAAA
;
A
#
# COMPACT_ATOMS: atom_id res chain seq x y z
N MET A 1 -46.32 34.08 5.34
CA MET A 1 -45.44 32.92 5.00
C MET A 1 -45.15 32.15 6.28
N ILE A 2 -45.25 30.82 6.25
CA ILE A 2 -45.03 29.94 7.41
C ILE A 2 -43.75 29.13 7.22
N HIS A 3 -42.85 29.17 8.19
CA HIS A 3 -41.67 28.31 8.23
C HIS A 3 -42.03 26.97 8.89
N VAL A 4 -41.82 25.86 8.17
CA VAL A 4 -42.09 24.51 8.68
C VAL A 4 -40.82 23.68 8.61
N ILE A 5 -40.58 22.88 9.64
CA ILE A 5 -39.44 21.95 9.73
C ILE A 5 -39.95 20.53 9.60
N CYS A 6 -39.39 19.76 8.66
CA CYS A 6 -39.74 18.34 8.53
C CYS A 6 -39.13 17.52 9.68
N LEU A 7 -39.95 16.81 10.46
CA LEU A 7 -39.48 16.01 11.60
C LEU A 7 -38.56 14.84 11.21
N LYS A 8 -38.62 14.35 9.96
CA LYS A 8 -37.83 13.19 9.50
C LYS A 8 -36.46 13.54 8.93
N CYS A 9 -36.38 14.62 8.13
CA CYS A 9 -35.13 15.02 7.45
C CYS A 9 -34.58 16.37 7.92
N GLN A 10 -35.23 17.02 8.89
CA GLN A 10 -34.89 18.32 9.48
C GLN A 10 -34.69 19.48 8.51
N THR A 11 -35.14 19.33 7.26
CA THR A 11 -35.04 20.39 6.26
C THR A 11 -36.12 21.46 6.52
N ARG A 12 -35.71 22.73 6.51
CA ARG A 12 -36.59 23.90 6.68
C ARG A 12 -37.10 24.37 5.33
N PHE A 13 -38.38 24.66 5.22
CA PHE A 13 -38.95 25.27 4.02
C PHE A 13 -40.10 26.23 4.35
N THR A 14 -40.36 27.15 3.45
CA THR A 14 -41.43 28.15 3.54
C THR A 14 -42.64 27.70 2.74
N THR A 15 -43.82 27.75 3.34
CA THR A 15 -45.09 27.48 2.65
C THR A 15 -46.02 28.68 2.72
N SER A 16 -46.95 28.78 1.78
CA SER A 16 -47.96 29.83 1.72
C SER A 16 -48.97 29.70 2.87
N ASP A 17 -49.52 30.83 3.29
CA ASP A 17 -50.48 30.89 4.41
C ASP A 17 -51.78 30.11 4.08
N THR A 18 -52.08 29.91 2.79
CA THR A 18 -53.18 29.06 2.28
C THR A 18 -53.04 27.57 2.59
N ASN A 19 -51.85 27.12 3.00
CA ASN A 19 -51.56 25.74 3.38
C ASN A 19 -51.56 25.51 4.90
N ALA A 20 -51.84 26.54 5.70
CA ALA A 20 -51.93 26.40 7.15
C ALA A 20 -52.99 25.37 7.55
N GLY A 21 -52.65 24.48 8.48
CA GLY A 21 -53.55 23.42 8.96
C GLY A 21 -53.72 22.22 8.02
N LYS A 22 -53.23 22.27 6.77
CA LYS A 22 -53.33 21.17 5.80
C LYS A 22 -52.17 20.17 5.96
N THR A 23 -52.42 18.93 5.56
CA THR A 23 -51.39 17.88 5.49
C THR A 23 -50.77 17.88 4.08
N GLY A 24 -49.47 18.10 3.98
CA GLY A 24 -48.69 18.08 2.74
C GLY A 24 -47.59 17.02 2.77
N ARG A 25 -46.78 16.94 1.70
CA ARG A 25 -45.58 16.09 1.65
C ARG A 25 -44.31 16.95 1.68
N CYS A 26 -43.28 16.46 2.36
CA CYS A 26 -41.98 17.11 2.38
C CYS A 26 -41.32 17.03 0.99
N PRO A 27 -40.82 18.15 0.41
CA PRO A 27 -40.23 18.14 -0.92
C PRO A 27 -38.92 17.35 -1.01
N LYS A 28 -38.23 17.09 0.11
CA LYS A 28 -36.93 16.39 0.14
C LYS A 28 -37.04 14.88 0.36
N CYS A 29 -37.92 14.44 1.25
CA CYS A 29 -38.03 13.03 1.65
C CYS A 29 -39.43 12.43 1.47
N ASN A 30 -40.37 13.21 0.92
CA ASN A 30 -41.73 12.79 0.59
C ASN A 30 -42.59 12.28 1.77
N SER A 31 -42.15 12.50 3.02
CA SER A 31 -42.92 12.13 4.22
C SER A 31 -44.13 13.04 4.44
N PRO A 32 -45.25 12.52 4.97
CA PRO A 32 -46.41 13.34 5.33
C PRO A 32 -46.03 14.33 6.43
N LEU A 33 -46.46 15.59 6.28
CA LEU A 33 -46.18 16.69 7.19
C LEU A 33 -47.45 17.50 7.40
N ARG A 34 -47.80 17.78 8.65
CA ARG A 34 -48.94 18.64 9.00
C ARG A 34 -48.45 20.07 9.23
N VAL A 35 -48.92 21.01 8.41
CA VAL A 35 -48.60 22.43 8.58
C VAL A 35 -49.39 22.97 9.77
N PRO A 36 -48.76 23.68 10.73
CA PRO A 36 -49.49 24.27 11.85
C PRO A 36 -50.62 25.20 11.36
N PRO A 37 -51.80 25.19 11.99
CA PRO A 37 -52.84 26.17 11.66
C PRO A 37 -52.35 27.57 12.02
N LEU A 38 -52.76 28.57 11.23
CA LEU A 38 -52.59 29.98 11.58
C LEU A 38 -53.49 30.24 12.79
N SER A 39 -52.95 30.11 14.00
CA SER A 39 -53.66 30.57 15.19
C SER A 39 -53.78 32.10 15.06
N ARG A 40 -55.02 32.58 14.92
CA ARG A 40 -55.33 34.00 15.14
C ARG A 40 -54.79 34.38 16.50
N ALA A 41 -53.88 35.35 16.51
CA ALA A 41 -53.49 36.15 17.67
C ALA A 41 -53.70 35.46 19.02
N ALA A 42 -52.66 34.79 19.52
CA ALA A 42 -52.48 34.73 20.96
C ALA A 42 -52.47 36.19 21.45
N ALA A 43 -53.60 36.63 22.01
CA ALA A 43 -53.70 37.86 22.74
C ALA A 43 -52.50 37.95 23.69
N ALA A 44 -51.84 39.11 23.65
CA ALA A 44 -50.68 39.42 24.48
C ALA A 44 -50.96 39.00 25.92
N ALA A 45 -50.33 37.89 26.34
CA ALA A 45 -50.06 37.69 27.74
C ALA A 45 -49.15 38.86 28.16
N PRO A 46 -49.47 39.57 29.25
CA PRO A 46 -48.63 40.66 29.73
C PRO A 46 -47.20 40.15 29.91
N PRO A 47 -46.18 40.98 29.60
CA PRO A 47 -44.79 40.60 29.72
C PRO A 47 -44.57 40.07 31.14
N GLN A 48 -44.21 38.79 31.25
CA GLN A 48 -43.71 38.28 32.51
C GLN A 48 -42.53 39.18 32.89
N PRO A 49 -42.51 39.73 34.11
CA PRO A 49 -41.35 40.47 34.58
C PRO A 49 -40.15 39.55 34.41
N VAL A 50 -39.16 40.05 33.69
CA VAL A 50 -37.83 39.44 33.57
C VAL A 50 -37.40 39.12 34.98
N GLN A 51 -37.50 37.84 35.38
CA GLN A 51 -36.81 37.37 36.57
C GLN A 51 -35.36 37.73 36.31
N ALA A 52 -34.85 38.67 37.09
CA ALA A 52 -33.43 38.97 37.15
C ALA A 52 -32.72 37.63 37.29
N GLY A 53 -32.05 37.22 36.21
CA GLY A 53 -31.22 36.04 36.23
C GLY A 53 -30.27 36.18 37.42
N PRO A 54 -30.01 35.08 38.16
CA PRO A 54 -29.07 35.12 39.27
C PRO A 54 -27.78 35.86 38.84
N PRO A 55 -27.23 36.73 39.71
CA PRO A 55 -26.08 37.56 39.38
C PRO A 55 -25.03 36.69 38.69
N ALA A 56 -24.56 37.15 37.53
CA ALA A 56 -23.57 36.47 36.72
C ALA A 56 -22.43 36.00 37.63
N ALA A 57 -22.48 34.71 37.98
CA ALA A 57 -21.43 34.07 38.74
C ALA A 57 -20.17 34.23 37.89
N ALA A 58 -19.14 34.83 38.50
CA ALA A 58 -17.84 35.05 37.89
C ALA A 58 -17.47 33.85 37.02
N ALA A 59 -17.21 34.09 35.73
CA ALA A 59 -16.81 33.06 34.79
C ALA A 59 -15.69 32.24 35.45
N PRO A 60 -15.90 30.92 35.69
CA PRO A 60 -14.93 30.11 36.41
C PRO A 60 -13.63 30.15 35.61
N ALA A 61 -12.57 30.59 36.26
CA ALA A 61 -11.25 30.70 35.66
C ALA A 61 -10.82 29.33 35.10
N GLY A 62 -10.88 29.20 33.77
CA GLY A 62 -9.93 28.48 32.91
C GLY A 62 -9.64 27.00 33.16
N GLY A 63 -10.40 26.30 34.01
CA GLY A 63 -10.24 24.86 34.21
C GLY A 63 -11.13 24.10 33.22
N MET A 64 -10.55 23.47 32.20
CA MET A 64 -11.28 22.51 31.37
C MET A 64 -11.83 21.42 32.29
N GLY A 65 -13.15 21.43 32.52
CA GLY A 65 -13.78 20.54 33.49
C GLY A 65 -13.46 19.09 33.14
N MET A 66 -13.21 18.25 34.14
CA MET A 66 -12.76 16.86 33.95
C MET A 66 -13.65 16.08 32.95
N GLY A 67 -14.95 16.38 32.90
CA GLY A 67 -15.88 15.82 31.89
C GLY A 67 -15.61 16.24 30.44
N GLN A 68 -15.14 17.47 30.19
CA GLN A 68 -14.73 17.92 28.85
C GLN A 68 -13.42 17.23 28.42
N VAL A 69 -12.48 17.01 29.35
CA VAL A 69 -11.25 16.25 29.10
C VAL A 69 -11.57 14.81 28.70
N PHE A 70 -12.47 14.13 29.43
CA PHE A 70 -12.89 12.77 29.05
C PHE A 70 -13.62 12.72 27.70
N ARG A 71 -14.41 13.75 27.37
CA ARG A 71 -15.08 13.82 26.06
C ARG A 71 -14.08 14.03 24.92
N TRP A 72 -13.09 14.90 25.11
CA TRP A 72 -12.02 15.13 24.13
C TRP A 72 -11.16 13.89 23.92
N ILE A 73 -10.78 13.19 24.99
CA ILE A 73 -10.08 11.90 24.91
C ILE A 73 -10.95 10.86 24.19
N GLY A 74 -12.24 10.79 24.51
CA GLY A 74 -13.19 9.88 23.86
C GLY A 74 -13.36 10.15 22.37
N GLU A 75 -13.47 11.42 21.96
CA GLU A 75 -13.55 11.84 20.56
C GLU A 75 -12.24 11.54 19.81
N GLY A 76 -11.08 11.74 20.46
CA GLY A 76 -9.76 11.39 19.91
C GLY A 76 -9.58 9.88 19.70
N ILE A 77 -9.96 9.06 20.70
CA ILE A 77 -9.91 7.60 20.60
C ILE A 77 -10.90 7.10 19.54
N ALA A 78 -12.11 7.65 19.48
CA ALA A 78 -13.11 7.27 18.49
C ALA A 78 -12.66 7.62 17.06
N CYS A 79 -12.02 8.78 16.86
CA CYS A 79 -11.44 9.16 15.58
C CYS A 79 -10.29 8.21 15.19
N GLY A 80 -9.38 7.93 16.12
CA GLY A 80 -8.30 6.97 15.95
C GLY A 80 -8.81 5.58 15.57
N LEU A 81 -9.77 5.02 16.32
CA LEU A 81 -10.35 3.72 16.02
C LEU A 81 -11.07 3.70 14.67
N ARG A 82 -11.79 4.77 14.31
CA ARG A 82 -12.55 4.85 13.06
C ARG A 82 -11.66 4.78 11.82
N HIS A 83 -10.41 5.23 11.91
CA HIS A 83 -9.47 5.23 10.79
C HIS A 83 -8.44 4.10 10.87
N VAL A 84 -7.95 3.75 12.06
CA VAL A 84 -6.91 2.74 12.25
C VAL A 84 -7.47 1.32 12.15
N VAL A 85 -8.66 1.06 12.71
CA VAL A 85 -9.27 -0.29 12.69
C VAL A 85 -9.57 -0.79 11.27
N PRO A 86 -10.23 -0.03 10.37
CA PRO A 86 -10.47 -0.54 9.02
C PRO A 86 -9.18 -0.68 8.20
N LEU A 87 -8.15 0.12 8.48
CA LEU A 87 -6.88 0.07 7.76
C LEU A 87 -6.05 -1.14 8.20
N THR A 88 -5.97 -1.42 9.50
CA THR A 88 -5.35 -2.63 10.06
C THR A 88 -6.12 -3.90 9.69
N LEU A 89 -7.45 -3.89 9.73
CA LEU A 89 -8.29 -5.01 9.31
C LEU A 89 -8.17 -5.26 7.80
N GLY A 90 -8.15 -4.21 6.98
CA GLY A 90 -7.93 -4.30 5.54
C GLY A 90 -6.56 -4.89 5.20
N LEU A 91 -5.51 -4.46 5.89
CA LEU A 91 -4.16 -5.02 5.76
C LEU A 91 -4.14 -6.51 6.15
N LEU A 92 -4.78 -6.88 7.25
CA LEU A 92 -4.87 -8.27 7.71
C LEU A 92 -5.60 -9.15 6.69
N ILE A 93 -6.75 -8.71 6.19
CA ILE A 93 -7.51 -9.43 5.16
C ILE A 93 -6.68 -9.58 3.88
N MET A 94 -5.98 -8.52 3.45
CA MET A 94 -5.12 -8.57 2.27
C MET A 94 -3.97 -9.56 2.45
N LEU A 95 -3.33 -9.57 3.63
CA LEU A 95 -2.28 -10.54 3.96
C LEU A 95 -2.81 -11.99 3.95
N ILE A 96 -4.01 -12.23 4.50
CA ILE A 96 -4.67 -13.55 4.48
C ILE A 96 -4.98 -13.98 3.05
N LEU A 97 -5.54 -13.09 2.22
CA LEU A 97 -5.86 -13.39 0.82
C LEU A 97 -4.60 -13.67 0.00
N VAL A 98 -3.52 -12.89 0.19
CA VAL A 98 -2.23 -13.13 -0.45
C VAL A 98 -1.65 -14.47 0.01
N SER A 99 -1.69 -14.77 1.31
CA SER A 99 -1.24 -16.05 1.85
C SER A 99 -2.07 -17.22 1.30
N LEU A 100 -3.40 -17.07 1.18
CA LEU A 100 -4.28 -18.09 0.65
C LEU A 100 -4.04 -18.30 -0.85
N ALA A 101 -3.91 -17.24 -1.63
CA ALA A 101 -3.56 -17.30 -3.05
C ALA A 101 -2.19 -17.95 -3.26
N TRP A 102 -1.19 -17.58 -2.44
CA TRP A 102 0.11 -18.23 -2.42
C TRP A 102 -0.04 -19.72 -2.13
N THR A 103 -0.79 -20.10 -1.10
CA THR A 103 -0.97 -21.51 -0.73
C THR A 103 -1.69 -22.28 -1.85
N LEU A 104 -2.74 -21.71 -2.44
CA LEU A 104 -3.51 -22.33 -3.53
C LEU A 104 -2.77 -22.39 -4.86
N CYS A 105 -1.81 -21.50 -5.13
CA CYS A 105 -1.00 -21.55 -6.36
C CYS A 105 0.29 -22.35 -6.18
N VAL A 106 0.97 -22.18 -5.03
CA VAL A 106 2.28 -22.76 -4.77
C VAL A 106 2.17 -24.20 -4.29
N VAL A 107 1.17 -24.58 -3.48
CA VAL A 107 1.04 -25.98 -3.05
C VAL A 107 0.78 -26.89 -4.26
N PRO A 108 -0.19 -26.61 -5.15
CA PRO A 108 -0.33 -27.39 -6.38
C PRO A 108 0.92 -27.32 -7.26
N GLY A 109 1.58 -26.16 -7.37
CA GLY A 109 2.86 -26.03 -8.06
C GLY A 109 3.90 -27.01 -7.52
N VAL A 110 4.16 -27.02 -6.22
CA VAL A 110 5.17 -27.87 -5.57
C VAL A 110 4.87 -29.37 -5.74
N PHE A 111 3.60 -29.77 -5.85
CA PHE A 111 3.24 -31.19 -6.00
C PHE A 111 3.05 -31.64 -7.45
N LEU A 112 2.55 -30.78 -8.35
CA LEU A 112 2.27 -31.10 -9.75
C LEU A 112 3.43 -30.73 -10.68
N GLU A 113 4.16 -29.64 -10.40
CA GLU A 113 5.25 -29.19 -11.26
C GLU A 113 6.39 -30.23 -11.33
N PRO A 114 6.87 -30.83 -10.24
CA PRO A 114 7.98 -31.78 -10.32
C PRO A 114 7.72 -33.00 -11.22
N PRO A 115 6.58 -33.72 -11.10
CA PRO A 115 6.31 -34.84 -11.98
C PRO A 115 6.01 -34.41 -13.42
N LEU A 116 5.40 -33.24 -13.64
CA LEU A 116 5.19 -32.70 -14.98
C LEU A 116 6.51 -32.30 -15.64
N VAL A 117 7.43 -31.67 -14.91
CA VAL A 117 8.79 -31.35 -15.37
C VAL A 117 9.56 -32.64 -15.66
N ALA A 118 9.48 -33.65 -14.79
CA ALA A 118 10.09 -34.95 -15.03
C ALA A 118 9.52 -35.62 -16.30
N GLY A 119 8.19 -35.61 -16.47
CA GLY A 119 7.51 -36.09 -17.66
C GLY A 119 7.92 -35.35 -18.94
N PHE A 120 8.02 -34.02 -18.86
CA PHE A 120 8.49 -33.18 -19.97
C PHE A 120 9.95 -33.51 -20.34
N VAL A 121 10.82 -33.68 -19.33
CA VAL A 121 12.22 -34.11 -19.53
C VAL A 121 12.29 -35.49 -20.18
N LEU A 122 11.42 -36.44 -19.80
CA LEU A 122 11.32 -37.75 -20.46
C LEU A 122 10.89 -37.63 -21.93
N ILE A 123 9.96 -36.73 -22.24
CA ILE A 123 9.55 -36.46 -23.63
C ILE A 123 10.73 -35.90 -24.42
N MET A 124 11.45 -34.92 -23.87
CA MET A 124 12.62 -34.31 -24.51
C MET A 124 13.77 -35.32 -24.71
N LEU A 125 14.01 -36.19 -23.71
CA LEU A 125 14.95 -37.31 -23.79
C LEU A 125 14.56 -38.30 -24.88
N GLY A 126 13.28 -38.70 -24.92
CA GLY A 126 12.74 -39.59 -25.94
C GLY A 126 12.90 -39.00 -27.34
N ALA A 127 12.54 -37.72 -27.51
CA ALA A 127 12.71 -37.01 -28.77
C ALA A 127 14.19 -36.96 -29.20
N ALA A 128 15.12 -36.68 -28.28
CA ALA A 128 16.55 -36.70 -28.55
C ALA A 128 17.08 -38.11 -28.91
N ARG A 129 16.39 -39.17 -28.49
CA ARG A 129 16.67 -40.56 -28.87
C ARG A 129 16.04 -40.99 -30.19
N GLY A 130 15.19 -40.16 -30.80
CA GLY A 130 14.41 -40.50 -31.98
C GLY A 130 13.13 -41.28 -31.67
N GLU A 131 12.71 -41.31 -30.41
CA GLU A 131 11.43 -41.90 -30.00
C GLU A 131 10.30 -40.89 -30.22
N SER A 132 9.10 -41.38 -30.57
CA SER A 132 7.93 -40.52 -30.77
C SER A 132 7.54 -39.83 -29.45
N GLY A 133 7.50 -38.50 -29.44
CA GLY A 133 7.12 -37.66 -28.30
C GLY A 133 5.61 -37.72 -27.99
N LEU A 134 5.11 -38.90 -27.64
CA LEU A 134 3.71 -39.09 -27.26
C LEU A 134 3.42 -38.38 -25.94
N LEU A 135 2.39 -37.53 -25.93
CA LEU A 135 1.93 -36.79 -24.75
C LEU A 135 1.61 -37.71 -23.56
N GLY A 136 1.24 -38.97 -23.81
CA GLY A 136 1.01 -39.98 -22.77
C GLY A 136 2.22 -40.23 -21.86
N ARG A 137 3.45 -39.94 -22.32
CA ARG A 137 4.67 -40.03 -21.50
C ARG A 137 4.84 -38.88 -20.50
N LEU A 138 4.05 -37.81 -20.61
CA LEU A 138 4.05 -36.72 -19.64
C LEU A 138 3.69 -37.23 -18.23
N PHE A 139 2.82 -38.24 -18.16
CA PHE A 139 2.40 -38.85 -16.90
C PHE A 139 3.22 -40.08 -16.50
N ALA A 140 4.16 -40.54 -17.34
CA ALA A 140 5.03 -41.68 -17.01
C ALA A 140 5.93 -41.40 -15.79
N GLY A 141 6.18 -40.11 -15.49
CA GLY A 141 6.83 -39.69 -14.26
C GLY A 141 6.12 -40.16 -12.98
N PHE A 142 4.80 -40.40 -13.03
CA PHE A 142 4.00 -40.87 -11.90
C PHE A 142 3.97 -42.40 -11.74
N SER A 143 4.10 -43.17 -12.83
CA SER A 143 3.74 -44.60 -12.84
C SER A 143 4.89 -45.59 -12.61
N GLU A 144 6.16 -45.17 -12.69
CA GLU A 144 7.31 -46.10 -12.72
C GLU A 144 8.23 -46.03 -11.50
N GLY A 145 7.76 -45.54 -10.35
CA GLY A 145 8.62 -45.37 -9.16
C GLY A 145 9.71 -44.29 -9.31
N ARG A 146 9.80 -43.64 -10.48
CA ARG A 146 10.68 -42.49 -10.77
C ARG A 146 10.18 -41.17 -10.15
N PHE A 147 8.93 -41.16 -9.68
CA PHE A 147 8.32 -40.05 -8.95
C PHE A 147 9.09 -39.71 -7.66
N TRP A 148 9.41 -40.72 -6.86
CA TRP A 148 10.00 -40.49 -5.54
C TRP A 148 11.42 -39.90 -5.59
N PRO A 149 12.34 -40.34 -6.46
CA PRO A 149 13.64 -39.71 -6.62
C PRO A 149 13.57 -38.26 -7.12
N SER A 150 12.67 -37.96 -8.07
CA SER A 150 12.49 -36.61 -8.60
C SER A 150 11.86 -35.68 -7.56
N MET A 151 10.83 -36.14 -6.85
CA MET A 151 10.29 -35.45 -5.68
C MET A 151 11.35 -35.24 -4.60
N GLY A 152 12.20 -36.23 -4.32
CA GLY A 152 13.29 -36.10 -3.34
C GLY A 152 14.26 -34.97 -3.69
N ILE A 153 14.63 -34.83 -4.97
CA ILE A 153 15.46 -33.72 -5.44
C ILE A 153 14.73 -32.38 -5.29
N VAL A 154 13.45 -32.30 -5.66
CA VAL A 154 12.67 -31.06 -5.51
C VAL A 154 12.47 -30.69 -4.04
N TRP A 155 12.20 -31.65 -3.16
CA TRP A 155 12.11 -31.41 -1.73
C TRP A 155 13.44 -30.94 -1.15
N LEU A 156 14.55 -31.55 -1.55
CA LEU A 156 15.88 -31.10 -1.14
C LEU A 156 16.14 -29.66 -1.60
N LEU A 157 15.84 -29.34 -2.88
CA LEU A 157 15.90 -27.98 -3.42
C LEU A 157 15.00 -27.02 -2.64
N GLY A 158 13.77 -27.42 -2.34
CA GLY A 158 12.79 -26.64 -1.59
C GLY A 158 13.25 -26.38 -0.16
N LEU A 159 13.84 -27.38 0.51
CA LEU A 159 14.40 -27.22 1.86
C LEU A 159 15.62 -26.31 1.87
N ILE A 160 16.52 -26.44 0.88
CA ILE A 160 17.65 -25.52 0.69
C ILE A 160 17.11 -24.10 0.47
N PHE A 161 16.11 -23.94 -0.39
CA PHE A 161 15.50 -22.65 -0.71
C PHE A 161 14.81 -22.04 0.50
N ALA A 162 14.05 -22.83 1.26
CA ALA A 162 13.38 -22.40 2.49
C ALA A 162 14.39 -22.01 3.57
N GLY A 163 15.43 -22.82 3.77
CA GLY A 163 16.50 -22.56 4.73
C GLY A 163 17.24 -21.25 4.48
N VAL A 164 17.27 -20.77 3.23
CA VAL A 164 17.87 -19.48 2.85
C VAL A 164 16.83 -18.35 2.83
N SER A 165 15.66 -18.60 2.25
CA SER A 165 14.63 -17.57 2.02
C SER A 165 13.94 -17.13 3.30
N ILE A 166 13.75 -18.03 4.28
CA ILE A 166 13.13 -17.70 5.56
C ILE A 166 14.00 -16.69 6.34
N PRO A 167 15.31 -16.91 6.56
CA PRO A 167 16.18 -15.93 7.19
C PRO A 167 16.22 -14.59 6.46
N ILE A 168 16.28 -14.58 5.12
CA ILE A 168 16.28 -13.34 4.34
C ILE A 168 14.97 -12.58 4.51
N SER A 169 13.83 -13.27 4.45
CA SER A 169 12.52 -12.64 4.63
C SER A 169 12.38 -12.06 6.04
N LEU A 170 12.88 -12.77 7.06
CA LEU A 170 12.94 -12.26 8.42
C LEU A 170 13.86 -11.03 8.53
N LEU A 171 15.03 -11.05 7.89
CA LEU A 171 15.94 -9.91 7.85
C LEU A 171 15.28 -8.68 7.18
N VAL A 172 14.62 -8.88 6.03
CA VAL A 172 13.86 -7.83 5.34
C VAL A 172 12.78 -7.26 6.24
N LEU A 173 12.01 -8.13 6.91
CA LEU A 173 10.94 -7.70 7.83
C LEU A 173 11.50 -6.90 9.01
N VAL A 174 12.62 -7.35 9.59
CA VAL A 174 13.30 -6.64 10.69
C VAL A 174 13.79 -5.27 10.21
N VAL A 175 14.45 -5.18 9.06
CA VAL A 175 14.91 -3.89 8.52
C VAL A 175 13.74 -2.99 8.19
N ALA A 176 12.68 -3.52 7.57
CA ALA A 176 11.46 -2.78 7.27
C ALA A 176 10.80 -2.23 8.55
N ALA A 177 10.62 -3.07 9.58
CA ALA A 177 10.08 -2.67 10.87
C ALA A 177 10.96 -1.61 11.56
N SER A 178 12.29 -1.77 11.49
CA SER A 178 13.26 -0.82 12.03
C SER A 178 13.18 0.53 11.32
N SER A 179 13.09 0.51 9.99
CA SER A 179 12.97 1.72 9.16
C SER A 179 11.63 2.43 9.32
N ALA A 180 10.55 1.70 9.62
CA ALA A 180 9.24 2.29 9.93
C ALA A 180 9.23 2.97 11.31
N MET A 181 10.02 2.47 12.26
CA MET A 181 10.17 3.05 13.60
C MET A 181 11.10 4.26 13.60
N LEU A 182 12.08 4.30 12.70
CA LEU A 182 13.05 5.39 12.55
C LEU A 182 12.67 6.29 11.37
N LEU A 183 11.74 7.21 11.60
CA LEU A 183 11.20 8.19 10.63
C LEU A 183 12.24 9.16 10.00
N VAL A 184 13.55 8.94 10.16
CA VAL A 184 14.59 9.91 9.80
C VAL A 184 15.84 9.23 9.23
N SER A 185 16.26 9.70 8.04
CA SER A 185 17.56 9.58 7.31
C SER A 185 18.35 8.27 7.25
N GLU A 186 18.28 7.36 8.22
CA GLU A 186 19.11 6.15 8.26
C GLU A 186 18.53 4.97 7.49
N GLY A 187 17.27 5.04 7.06
CA GLY A 187 16.61 3.99 6.27
C GLY A 187 17.34 3.65 4.96
N VAL A 188 18.10 4.59 4.40
CA VAL A 188 18.87 4.40 3.16
C VAL A 188 19.99 3.37 3.36
N VAL A 189 20.66 3.38 4.52
CA VAL A 189 21.76 2.44 4.81
C VAL A 189 21.22 1.01 4.95
N GLY A 190 20.09 0.84 5.63
CA GLY A 190 19.43 -0.47 5.76
C GLY A 190 19.00 -1.06 4.42
N LEU A 191 18.45 -0.24 3.53
CA LEU A 191 18.10 -0.63 2.16
C LEU A 191 19.33 -1.03 1.34
N LEU A 192 20.44 -0.30 1.47
CA LEU A 192 21.68 -0.58 0.73
C LEU A 192 22.34 -1.88 1.21
N VAL A 193 22.32 -2.14 2.52
CA VAL A 193 22.79 -3.40 3.11
C VAL A 193 21.96 -4.58 2.62
N LEU A 194 20.62 -4.46 2.60
CA LEU A 194 19.73 -5.48 2.04
C LEU A 194 20.00 -5.73 0.56
N ALA A 195 20.17 -4.66 -0.22
CA ALA A 195 20.46 -4.72 -1.63
C ALA A 195 21.76 -5.50 -1.91
N VAL A 196 22.80 -5.39 -1.07
CA VAL A 196 24.03 -6.18 -1.26
C VAL A 196 23.90 -7.59 -0.69
N ALA A 197 23.26 -7.75 0.48
CA ALA A 197 23.18 -9.03 1.19
C ALA A 197 22.34 -10.07 0.43
N ILE A 198 21.17 -9.69 -0.10
CA ILE A 198 20.26 -10.60 -0.81
C ILE A 198 20.99 -11.31 -1.98
N PRO A 199 21.63 -10.60 -2.92
CA PRO A 199 22.50 -11.17 -3.97
C PRO A 199 23.53 -12.18 -3.49
N VAL A 200 24.29 -11.81 -2.47
CA VAL A 200 25.42 -12.59 -1.99
C VAL A 200 24.91 -13.90 -1.37
N ILE A 201 23.76 -13.85 -0.69
CA ILE A 201 23.15 -15.02 -0.07
C ILE A 201 22.43 -15.89 -1.13
N TYR A 202 21.73 -15.29 -2.11
CA TYR A 202 21.03 -16.04 -3.17
C TYR A 202 21.98 -16.65 -4.21
N SER A 203 23.13 -16.05 -4.48
CA SER A 203 24.09 -16.55 -5.48
C SER A 203 24.54 -18.01 -5.27
N PRO A 204 25.00 -18.43 -4.07
CA PRO A 204 25.35 -19.83 -3.82
C PRO A 204 24.12 -20.74 -3.91
N MET A 205 22.93 -20.24 -3.59
CA MET A 205 21.68 -21.00 -3.70
C MET A 205 21.29 -21.23 -5.16
N VAL A 206 21.31 -20.21 -6.01
CA VAL A 206 21.06 -20.32 -7.45
C VAL A 206 22.11 -21.21 -8.11
N TYR A 207 23.37 -21.08 -7.69
CA TYR A 207 24.43 -21.97 -8.11
C TYR A 207 24.12 -23.42 -7.74
N LEU A 208 23.81 -23.71 -6.48
CA LEU A 208 23.48 -25.07 -6.03
C LEU A 208 22.22 -25.61 -6.73
N ALA A 209 21.20 -24.77 -6.92
CA ALA A 209 19.97 -25.13 -7.60
C ALA A 209 20.22 -25.49 -9.07
N SER A 210 21.07 -24.72 -9.76
CA SER A 210 21.47 -25.05 -11.13
C SER A 210 22.16 -26.41 -11.18
N ARG A 211 23.09 -26.70 -10.25
CA ARG A 211 23.79 -27.99 -10.15
C ARG A 211 22.83 -29.16 -9.94
N LEU A 212 21.85 -28.99 -9.05
CA LEU A 212 20.85 -30.01 -8.75
C LEU A 212 19.86 -30.19 -9.92
N GLY A 213 19.49 -29.11 -10.60
CA GLY A 213 18.62 -29.14 -11.78
C GLY A 213 19.18 -30.01 -12.91
N TRP A 214 20.49 -29.95 -13.15
CA TRP A 214 21.16 -30.82 -14.13
C TRP A 214 21.23 -32.29 -13.72
N ALA A 215 21.10 -32.61 -12.44
CA ALA A 215 21.04 -34.00 -11.97
C ALA A 215 19.64 -34.61 -12.21
N MET A 216 18.59 -33.79 -12.30
CA MET A 216 17.21 -34.27 -12.44
C MET A 216 17.00 -35.10 -13.71
N PRO A 217 17.44 -34.69 -14.92
CA PRO A 217 17.34 -35.53 -16.12
C PRO A 217 18.09 -36.87 -16.01
N LEU A 218 19.25 -36.87 -15.34
CA LEU A 218 20.07 -38.08 -15.16
C LEU A 218 19.40 -39.08 -14.21
N VAL A 219 18.76 -38.59 -13.14
CA VAL A 219 17.98 -39.44 -12.23
C VAL A 219 16.71 -39.96 -12.89
N VAL A 220 16.03 -39.12 -13.67
CA VAL A 220 14.79 -39.47 -14.37
C VAL A 220 15.04 -40.51 -15.47
N ASP A 221 16.21 -40.51 -16.12
CA ASP A 221 16.58 -41.54 -17.10
C ASP A 221 16.64 -42.96 -16.50
N GLY A 222 16.87 -43.07 -15.19
CA GLY A 222 16.88 -44.35 -14.46
C GLY A 222 18.11 -45.22 -14.70
N ARG A 223 19.03 -44.79 -15.57
CA ARG A 223 20.27 -45.52 -15.89
C ARG A 223 21.40 -45.30 -14.88
N ALA A 224 21.32 -44.24 -14.08
CA ALA A 224 22.31 -43.90 -13.07
C ALA A 224 21.67 -43.84 -11.68
N ARG A 225 22.41 -44.26 -10.65
CA ARG A 225 21.97 -44.10 -9.25
C ARG A 225 21.98 -42.61 -8.90
N VAL A 226 21.13 -42.18 -7.95
CA VAL A 226 21.01 -40.77 -7.54
C VAL A 226 22.38 -40.12 -7.24
N VAL A 227 23.25 -40.83 -6.52
CA VAL A 227 24.60 -40.35 -6.17
C VAL A 227 25.50 -40.19 -7.39
N GLU A 228 25.43 -41.10 -8.36
CA GLU A 228 26.19 -41.01 -9.61
C GLU A 228 25.69 -39.84 -10.46
N SER A 229 24.37 -39.66 -10.57
CA SER A 229 23.75 -38.52 -11.27
C SER A 229 24.18 -37.18 -10.68
N LEU A 230 24.22 -37.07 -9.35
CA LEU A 230 24.74 -35.88 -8.67
C LEU A 230 26.21 -35.67 -8.97
N THR A 231 27.04 -36.73 -8.90
CA THR A 231 28.48 -36.64 -9.16
C THR A 231 28.78 -36.25 -10.61
N VAL A 232 28.06 -36.83 -11.58
CA VAL A 232 28.18 -36.53 -13.02
C VAL A 232 27.73 -35.11 -13.29
N SER A 233 26.58 -34.70 -12.76
CA SER A 233 26.12 -33.31 -12.83
C SER A 233 27.22 -32.38 -12.31
N TRP A 234 27.77 -32.66 -11.12
CA TRP A 234 28.80 -31.84 -10.49
C TRP A 234 30.11 -31.76 -11.29
N ARG A 235 30.51 -32.84 -11.96
CA ARG A 235 31.68 -32.86 -12.84
C ARG A 235 31.45 -32.05 -14.12
N LEU A 236 30.29 -32.21 -14.75
CA LEU A 236 29.93 -31.51 -15.99
C LEU A 236 29.82 -30.01 -15.77
N THR A 237 28.95 -29.64 -14.83
CA THR A 237 28.79 -28.24 -14.42
C THR A 237 30.06 -27.71 -13.75
N GLY A 238 30.93 -28.57 -13.22
CA GLY A 238 32.20 -28.19 -12.59
C GLY A 238 33.28 -27.79 -13.56
N LYS A 239 33.22 -28.27 -14.81
CA LYS A 239 34.06 -27.78 -15.91
C LYS A 239 33.48 -26.48 -16.48
N VAL A 240 32.15 -26.42 -16.65
CA VAL A 240 31.45 -25.21 -17.11
C VAL A 240 31.60 -24.04 -16.12
N ALA A 241 31.54 -24.31 -14.82
CA ALA A 241 31.70 -23.30 -13.76
C ALA A 241 33.16 -22.98 -13.42
N ARG A 242 34.12 -23.86 -13.77
CA ARG A 242 35.55 -23.51 -13.71
C ARG A 242 35.91 -22.46 -14.76
N GLY A 243 35.16 -22.41 -15.87
CA GLY A 243 34.98 -21.16 -16.57
C GLY A 243 34.19 -20.24 -15.62
N PHE A 244 34.88 -19.26 -15.03
CA PHE A 244 34.37 -18.16 -14.20
C PHE A 244 32.96 -17.62 -14.61
N GLY A 245 32.56 -17.83 -15.87
CA GLY A 245 31.35 -17.36 -16.51
C GLY A 245 30.01 -17.68 -15.85
N LEU A 246 29.77 -18.79 -15.14
CA LEU A 246 28.41 -19.05 -14.59
C LEU A 246 28.18 -18.32 -13.25
N PHE A 247 29.18 -18.32 -12.37
CA PHE A 247 29.16 -17.48 -11.17
C PHE A 247 29.23 -16.00 -11.55
N VAL A 248 30.09 -15.61 -12.50
CA VAL A 248 30.13 -14.23 -13.02
C VAL A 248 28.85 -13.86 -13.75
N GLN A 249 28.21 -14.74 -14.53
CA GLN A 249 26.90 -14.45 -15.13
C GLN A 249 25.87 -14.24 -14.06
N MET A 250 25.81 -15.10 -13.03
CA MET A 250 24.86 -14.91 -11.94
C MET A 250 25.16 -13.63 -11.18
N LEU A 251 26.42 -13.32 -10.91
CA LEU A 251 26.84 -12.06 -10.28
C LEU A 251 26.45 -10.86 -11.15
N VAL A 252 26.69 -10.91 -12.46
CA VAL A 252 26.35 -9.85 -13.43
C VAL A 252 24.84 -9.68 -13.53
N LEU A 253 24.08 -10.77 -13.64
CA LEU A 253 22.62 -10.74 -13.63
C LEU A 253 22.09 -10.16 -12.32
N THR A 254 22.76 -10.46 -11.22
CA THR A 254 22.38 -9.94 -9.92
C THR A 254 22.75 -8.47 -9.78
N VAL A 255 23.90 -8.03 -10.27
CA VAL A 255 24.30 -6.61 -10.32
C VAL A 255 23.38 -5.83 -11.25
N ILE A 256 23.02 -6.37 -12.42
CA ILE A 256 22.03 -5.77 -13.32
C ILE A 256 20.68 -5.66 -12.62
N SER A 257 20.22 -6.73 -11.96
CA SER A 257 18.99 -6.73 -11.18
C SER A 257 19.03 -5.65 -10.07
N LEU A 258 20.15 -5.51 -9.37
CA LEU A 258 20.35 -4.46 -8.38
C LEU A 258 20.36 -3.06 -8.97
N ILE A 259 20.99 -2.86 -10.14
CA ILE A 259 20.97 -1.58 -10.83
C ILE A 259 19.53 -1.25 -11.24
N VAL A 260 18.78 -2.21 -11.78
CA VAL A 260 17.36 -2.03 -12.14
C VAL A 260 16.53 -1.71 -10.90
N GLN A 261 16.73 -2.42 -9.79
CA GLN A 261 16.05 -2.15 -8.53
C GLN A 261 16.43 -0.79 -7.93
N ALA A 262 17.71 -0.40 -7.99
CA ALA A 262 18.17 0.90 -7.52
C ALA A 262 17.66 2.04 -8.41
N LEU A 263 17.55 1.83 -9.73
CA LEU A 263 16.90 2.77 -10.65
C LEU A 263 15.40 2.83 -10.44
N MET A 264 14.76 1.72 -10.05
CA MET A 264 13.33 1.68 -9.70
C MET A 264 13.07 2.40 -8.38
N VAL A 265 13.82 2.08 -7.33
CA VAL A 265 13.69 2.71 -6.00
C VAL A 265 14.11 4.17 -6.08
N GLY A 266 15.23 4.48 -6.74
CA GLY A 266 15.68 5.84 -7.00
C GLY A 266 14.71 6.62 -7.89
N GLY A 267 14.11 5.97 -8.89
CA GLY A 267 13.06 6.54 -9.72
C GLY A 267 11.77 6.80 -8.95
N VAL A 268 11.34 5.87 -8.10
CA VAL A 268 10.18 6.02 -7.21
C VAL A 268 10.45 7.10 -6.16
N LEU A 269 11.64 7.14 -5.55
CA LEU A 269 12.04 8.19 -4.61
C LEU A 269 12.22 9.53 -5.29
N ALA A 270 12.68 9.58 -6.55
CA ALA A 270 12.70 10.80 -7.34
C ALA A 270 11.29 11.25 -7.70
N ILE A 271 10.39 10.34 -8.09
CA ILE A 271 8.99 10.66 -8.37
C ILE A 271 8.25 11.07 -7.09
N LEU A 272 8.50 10.45 -5.96
CA LEU A 272 7.90 10.81 -4.67
C LEU A 272 8.57 12.04 -4.04
N GLY A 273 9.86 12.24 -4.25
CA GLY A 273 10.65 13.34 -3.70
C GLY A 273 10.57 14.60 -4.54
N LEU A 274 10.93 14.54 -5.84
CA LEU A 274 10.73 15.66 -6.76
C LEU A 274 9.25 15.85 -7.06
N GLY A 275 8.48 14.79 -7.24
CA GLY A 275 7.03 14.94 -7.41
C GLY A 275 6.32 15.33 -6.13
N GLY A 276 6.81 14.97 -4.93
CA GLY A 276 6.27 15.45 -3.65
C GLY A 276 6.63 16.89 -3.33
N LEU A 277 7.88 17.32 -3.55
CA LEU A 277 8.28 18.73 -3.40
C LEU A 277 7.67 19.61 -4.50
N ALA A 278 7.67 19.16 -5.75
CA ALA A 278 6.97 19.85 -6.83
C ALA A 278 5.46 19.84 -6.59
N ALA A 279 4.88 18.75 -6.06
CA ALA A 279 3.48 18.70 -5.69
C ALA A 279 3.15 19.60 -4.51
N VAL A 280 3.93 19.67 -3.45
CA VAL A 280 3.67 20.63 -2.36
C VAL A 280 3.75 22.07 -2.89
N SER A 281 4.67 22.33 -3.82
CA SER A 281 4.75 23.63 -4.50
C SER A 281 3.63 23.88 -5.53
N ALA A 282 3.00 22.83 -6.08
CA ALA A 282 1.99 22.91 -7.13
C ALA A 282 0.54 22.63 -6.65
N ALA A 283 0.37 21.99 -5.49
CA ALA A 283 -0.91 21.44 -5.00
C ALA A 283 -1.87 22.51 -4.50
N SER A 284 -1.40 23.71 -4.19
CA SER A 284 -2.08 24.92 -4.62
C SER A 284 -1.26 26.13 -4.19
N PRO A 285 -1.20 27.19 -5.00
CA PRO A 285 -0.75 28.50 -4.52
C PRO A 285 -1.52 28.95 -3.26
N LYS A 286 -2.73 28.42 -3.03
CA LYS A 286 -3.52 28.66 -1.82
C LYS A 286 -2.93 28.03 -0.56
N PHE A 287 -2.37 26.82 -0.63
CA PHE A 287 -1.76 26.17 0.53
C PHE A 287 -0.43 26.83 0.91
N VAL A 288 0.37 27.22 -0.09
CA VAL A 288 1.59 28.02 0.13
C VAL A 288 1.22 29.38 0.73
N ALA A 289 0.21 30.07 0.17
CA ALA A 289 -0.29 31.33 0.73
C ALA A 289 -0.86 31.16 2.15
N TYR A 290 -1.48 30.02 2.47
CA TYR A 290 -1.95 29.71 3.82
C TYR A 290 -0.79 29.54 4.80
N GLN A 291 0.26 28.79 4.45
CA GLN A 291 1.45 28.67 5.31
C GLN A 291 2.15 30.01 5.50
N GLU A 292 2.35 30.78 4.44
CA GLU A 292 2.93 32.13 4.53
C GLU A 292 2.08 33.06 5.39
N ALA A 293 0.75 32.98 5.28
CA ALA A 293 -0.17 33.74 6.12
C ALA A 293 -0.10 33.29 7.58
N LEU A 294 -0.04 31.98 7.86
CA LEU A 294 0.08 31.42 9.20
C LEU A 294 1.37 31.88 9.88
N THR A 295 2.51 31.75 9.19
CA THR A 295 3.80 32.21 9.71
C THR A 295 3.83 33.72 9.93
N ALA A 296 3.22 34.51 9.04
CA ALA A 296 3.11 35.96 9.24
C ALA A 296 2.24 36.31 10.46
N VAL A 297 1.17 35.54 10.70
CA VAL A 297 0.24 35.70 11.82
C VAL A 297 0.85 35.26 13.15
N GLU A 298 1.60 34.15 13.18
CA GLU A 298 2.32 33.67 14.36
C GLU A 298 3.36 34.68 14.85
N ASN A 299 4.03 35.34 13.90
CA ASN A 299 5.01 36.39 14.16
C ASN A 299 4.38 37.74 14.56
N MET A 300 3.05 37.88 14.55
CA MET A 300 2.41 39.09 15.07
C MET A 300 2.54 39.12 16.60
N ALA A 301 3.35 40.06 17.09
CA ALA A 301 3.40 40.38 18.51
C ALA A 301 2.12 41.09 18.99
N ALA A 302 1.78 40.87 20.25
CA ALA A 302 0.73 41.64 20.93
C ALA A 302 1.15 43.10 21.01
N MET A 303 0.24 44.02 20.67
CA MET A 303 0.46 45.44 20.93
C MET A 303 0.33 45.74 22.43
N PRO A 304 1.03 46.76 22.98
CA PRO A 304 0.89 47.12 24.39
C PRO A 304 -0.57 47.46 24.73
N GLY A 305 -1.15 46.73 25.68
CA GLY A 305 -2.55 46.91 26.10
C GLY A 305 -3.59 46.16 25.24
N GLU A 306 -3.17 45.37 24.26
CA GLU A 306 -4.06 44.53 23.46
C GLU A 306 -4.46 43.28 24.26
N THR A 307 -5.77 43.00 24.32
CA THR A 307 -6.28 41.76 24.93
C THR A 307 -5.98 40.57 24.02
N LEU A 308 -5.89 39.37 24.60
CA LEU A 308 -5.65 38.14 23.83
C LEU A 308 -6.73 37.93 22.76
N ASP A 309 -7.99 38.26 23.07
CA ASP A 309 -9.12 38.17 22.14
C ASP A 309 -8.97 39.13 20.96
N ALA A 310 -8.53 40.36 21.21
CA ALA A 310 -8.28 41.35 20.16
C ALA A 310 -7.11 40.94 19.25
N LEU A 311 -6.06 40.35 19.83
CA LEU A 311 -4.96 39.78 19.06
C LEU A 311 -5.46 38.61 18.19
N HIS A 312 -6.23 37.68 18.75
CA HIS A 312 -6.76 36.53 18.02
C HIS A 312 -7.70 36.97 16.87
N GLU A 313 -8.61 37.90 17.13
CA GLU A 313 -9.46 38.52 16.11
C GLU A 313 -8.64 39.15 14.97
N ARG A 314 -7.59 39.92 15.30
CA ARG A 314 -6.71 40.53 14.30
C ARG A 314 -6.01 39.47 13.44
N ARG A 315 -5.54 38.39 14.08
CA ARG A 315 -4.88 37.26 13.43
C ARG A 315 -5.82 36.56 12.44
N VAL A 316 -7.04 36.21 12.86
CA VAL A 316 -8.01 35.52 12.00
C VAL A 316 -8.46 36.41 10.83
N ARG A 317 -8.72 37.71 11.06
CA ARG A 317 -9.05 38.64 9.97
C ARG A 317 -7.93 38.75 8.94
N GLU A 318 -6.68 38.83 9.40
CA GLU A 318 -5.52 38.93 8.50
C GLU A 318 -5.33 37.64 7.68
N LEU A 319 -5.58 36.46 8.28
CA LEU A 319 -5.59 35.17 7.60
C LEU A 319 -6.63 35.13 6.47
N TYR A 320 -7.89 35.49 6.76
CA TYR A 320 -8.95 35.54 5.75
C TYR A 320 -8.66 36.55 4.64
N ARG A 321 -8.12 37.73 4.99
CA ARG A 321 -7.73 38.77 4.04
C ARG A 321 -6.64 38.29 3.10
N ARG A 322 -5.60 37.62 3.61
CA ARG A 322 -4.49 37.09 2.80
C ARG A 322 -4.90 35.96 1.87
N LEU A 323 -5.94 35.21 2.25
CA LEU A 323 -6.49 34.11 1.46
C LEU A 323 -7.57 34.54 0.46
N ASP A 324 -7.89 35.85 0.40
CA ASP A 324 -8.96 36.43 -0.41
C ASP A 324 -10.30 35.68 -0.21
N ARG A 325 -10.60 35.34 1.04
CA ARG A 325 -11.87 34.68 1.41
C ARG A 325 -12.75 35.62 2.23
N PRO A 326 -14.06 35.67 1.94
CA PRO A 326 -14.98 36.41 2.77
C PRO A 326 -15.07 35.75 4.16
N LEU A 327 -15.08 36.57 5.20
CA LEU A 327 -15.36 36.13 6.56
C LEU A 327 -16.79 35.54 6.62
N PRO A 328 -17.00 34.42 7.33
CA PRO A 328 -18.33 33.88 7.53
C PRO A 328 -19.21 34.91 8.26
N PRO A 329 -20.53 34.97 8.00
CA PRO A 329 -21.39 35.93 8.67
C PRO A 329 -21.54 35.62 10.17
N LEU A 330 -21.43 36.65 11.01
CA LEU A 330 -21.64 36.53 12.46
C LEU A 330 -23.08 36.11 12.75
N GLN A 331 -23.27 35.02 13.50
CA GLN A 331 -24.60 34.59 13.91
C GLN A 331 -25.08 35.39 15.12
N PRO A 332 -26.34 35.85 15.16
CA PRO A 332 -26.84 36.75 16.20
C PRO A 332 -26.86 36.14 17.62
N THR A 333 -26.71 34.82 17.74
CA THR A 333 -26.66 34.10 19.03
C THR A 333 -25.24 33.74 19.46
N GLU A 334 -24.22 34.10 18.68
CA GLU A 334 -22.85 33.67 18.90
C GLU A 334 -22.02 34.76 19.58
N SER A 335 -21.21 34.38 20.58
CA SER A 335 -20.23 35.29 21.16
C SER A 335 -19.09 35.56 20.17
N ALA A 336 -18.42 36.70 20.29
CA ALA A 336 -17.28 37.04 19.43
C ALA A 336 -16.18 35.95 19.46
N GLU A 337 -15.88 35.40 20.63
CA GLU A 337 -14.90 34.32 20.80
C GLU A 337 -15.32 33.04 20.04
N ALA A 338 -16.58 32.61 20.18
CA ALA A 338 -17.09 31.43 19.48
C ALA A 338 -17.08 31.62 17.96
N TYR A 339 -17.36 32.84 17.49
CA TYR A 339 -17.31 33.19 16.08
C TYR A 339 -15.89 33.06 15.51
N TRP A 340 -14.88 33.62 16.17
CA TRP A 340 -13.49 33.56 15.69
C TRP A 340 -12.95 32.13 15.68
N PHE A 341 -13.25 31.34 16.72
CA PHE A 341 -12.88 29.93 16.78
C PHE A 341 -13.55 29.09 15.67
N ARG A 342 -14.82 29.37 15.36
CA ARG A 342 -15.52 28.71 14.25
C ARG A 342 -14.90 29.07 12.91
N ALA A 343 -14.58 30.34 12.68
CA ALA A 343 -13.96 30.80 11.44
C ALA A 343 -12.59 30.15 11.21
N GLU A 344 -11.74 30.07 12.25
CA GLU A 344 -10.45 29.38 12.16
C GLU A 344 -10.63 27.89 11.80
N ARG A 345 -11.55 27.19 12.47
CA ARG A 345 -11.81 25.77 12.22
C ARG A 345 -12.39 25.49 10.83
N GLU A 346 -13.29 26.33 10.35
CA GLU A 346 -13.85 26.21 8.99
C GLU A 346 -12.76 26.41 7.92
N LEU A 347 -11.80 27.29 8.20
CA LEU A 347 -10.64 27.50 7.34
C LEU A 347 -9.72 26.26 7.34
N GLU A 348 -9.40 25.71 8.51
CA GLU A 348 -8.60 24.48 8.66
C GLU A 348 -9.24 23.29 7.92
N ASP A 349 -10.54 23.05 8.14
CA ASP A 349 -11.28 21.96 7.53
C ASP A 349 -11.30 22.09 5.99
N THR A 350 -11.44 23.32 5.49
CA THR A 350 -11.44 23.57 4.04
C THR A 350 -10.06 23.32 3.43
N MET A 351 -8.99 23.79 4.09
CA MET A 351 -7.62 23.58 3.62
C MET A 351 -7.23 22.10 3.69
N ALA A 352 -7.65 21.38 4.73
CA ALA A 352 -7.43 19.94 4.87
C ALA A 352 -8.15 19.15 3.77
N GLY A 353 -9.40 19.53 3.43
CA GLY A 353 -10.15 18.93 2.34
C GLY A 353 -9.50 19.14 0.96
N GLU A 354 -9.03 20.36 0.68
CA GLU A 354 -8.30 20.69 -0.55
C GLU A 354 -6.98 19.90 -0.66
N ALA A 355 -6.23 19.80 0.45
CA ALA A 355 -4.97 19.04 0.51
C ALA A 355 -5.17 17.53 0.31
N LEU A 356 -6.18 16.94 0.95
CA LEU A 356 -6.54 15.53 0.79
C LEU A 356 -6.99 15.21 -0.64
N GLY A 357 -7.77 16.10 -1.26
CA GLY A 357 -8.17 15.97 -2.66
C GLY A 357 -6.98 15.97 -3.62
N ALA A 358 -6.04 16.90 -3.42
CA ALA A 358 -4.80 16.95 -4.21
C ALA A 358 -3.96 15.68 -4.03
N ALA A 359 -3.76 15.23 -2.79
CA ALA A 359 -3.02 14.00 -2.48
C ALA A 359 -3.64 12.76 -3.13
N GLY A 360 -4.98 12.64 -3.12
CA GLY A 360 -5.69 11.51 -3.73
C GLY A 360 -5.49 11.40 -5.24
N THR A 361 -5.55 12.52 -5.96
CA THR A 361 -5.32 12.53 -7.43
C THR A 361 -3.89 12.15 -7.81
N MET A 362 -2.92 12.53 -6.98
CA MET A 362 -1.50 12.24 -7.22
C MET A 362 -1.14 10.79 -6.89
N ALA A 363 -1.70 10.23 -5.82
CA ALA A 363 -1.55 8.82 -5.49
C ALA A 363 -2.04 7.94 -6.66
N ALA A 364 -3.17 8.29 -7.28
CA ALA A 364 -3.68 7.59 -8.46
C ALA A 364 -2.72 7.66 -9.66
N ALA A 365 -2.12 8.82 -9.92
CA ALA A 365 -1.14 9.00 -11.00
C ALA A 365 0.16 8.20 -10.76
N GLY A 366 0.66 8.17 -9.52
CA GLY A 366 1.82 7.37 -9.14
C GLY A 366 1.61 5.87 -9.34
N ILE A 367 0.44 5.36 -8.94
CA ILE A 367 0.07 3.95 -9.12
C ILE A 367 0.03 3.55 -10.60
N ALA A 368 -0.51 4.41 -11.47
CA ALA A 368 -0.56 4.16 -12.92
C ALA A 368 0.85 4.10 -13.55
N GLY A 369 1.77 4.96 -13.12
CA GLY A 369 3.16 4.95 -13.58
C GLY A 369 3.91 3.67 -13.20
N MET A 370 3.68 3.14 -11.98
CA MET A 370 4.31 1.90 -11.51
C MET A 370 3.86 0.67 -12.30
N ALA A 371 2.59 0.61 -12.73
CA ALA A 371 2.07 -0.51 -13.50
C ALA A 371 2.75 -0.65 -14.89
N GLY A 372 3.05 0.48 -15.55
CA GLY A 372 3.76 0.48 -16.83
C GLY A 372 5.21 -0.01 -16.72
N ALA A 373 5.90 0.35 -15.65
CA ALA A 373 7.28 -0.05 -15.41
C ALA A 373 7.42 -1.56 -15.11
N GLY A 374 6.46 -2.14 -14.38
CA GLY A 374 6.42 -3.58 -14.08
C GLY A 374 6.25 -4.48 -15.32
N LEU A 375 5.48 -4.02 -16.31
CA LEU A 375 5.28 -4.75 -17.57
C LEU A 375 6.57 -4.86 -18.38
N VAL A 376 7.31 -3.76 -18.51
CA VAL A 376 8.58 -3.70 -19.26
C VAL A 376 9.63 -4.63 -18.65
N ILE A 377 9.72 -4.68 -17.32
CA ILE A 377 10.65 -5.60 -16.63
C ILE A 377 10.29 -7.06 -16.90
N THR A 378 9.00 -7.41 -16.84
CA THR A 378 8.55 -8.79 -17.02
C THR A 378 8.91 -9.31 -18.41
N VAL A 379 8.75 -8.46 -19.43
CA VAL A 379 9.14 -8.78 -20.82
C VAL A 379 10.65 -8.93 -20.97
N LEU A 380 11.45 -8.05 -20.35
CA LEU A 380 12.91 -8.15 -20.38
C LEU A 380 13.41 -9.41 -19.66
N ALA A 381 12.84 -9.76 -18.51
CA ALA A 381 13.19 -10.97 -17.77
C ALA A 381 12.88 -12.25 -18.56
N ALA A 382 11.73 -12.30 -19.24
CA ALA A 382 11.34 -13.42 -20.09
C ALA A 382 12.29 -13.56 -21.30
N ALA A 383 12.64 -12.46 -21.96
CA ALA A 383 13.58 -12.46 -23.08
C ALA A 383 14.98 -12.92 -22.66
N LEU A 384 15.46 -12.48 -21.50
CA LEU A 384 16.75 -12.87 -20.95
C LEU A 384 16.78 -14.37 -20.58
N GLY A 385 15.71 -14.88 -19.99
CA GLY A 385 15.55 -16.30 -19.69
C GLY A 385 15.63 -17.19 -20.94
N ALA A 386 15.02 -16.75 -22.05
CA ALA A 386 15.09 -17.47 -23.33
C ALA A 386 16.52 -17.51 -23.90
N VAL A 387 17.26 -16.40 -23.83
CA VAL A 387 18.66 -16.33 -24.29
C VAL A 387 19.58 -17.23 -23.45
N LEU A 388 19.37 -17.27 -22.12
CA LEU A 388 20.16 -18.09 -21.20
C LEU A 388 19.85 -19.59 -21.30
N ALA A 389 18.70 -19.99 -21.84
CA ALA A 389 18.33 -21.39 -22.02
C ALA A 389 19.05 -22.06 -23.21
N MET A 390 19.51 -21.29 -24.22
CA MET A 390 20.15 -21.87 -25.41
C MET A 390 21.47 -22.60 -25.12
N PRO A 391 22.42 -22.07 -24.34
CA PRO A 391 23.65 -22.79 -23.99
C PRO A 391 23.38 -24.09 -23.22
N ALA A 392 22.35 -24.11 -22.37
CA ALA A 392 21.93 -25.30 -21.65
C ALA A 392 21.45 -26.39 -22.64
N MET A 393 20.62 -26.02 -23.61
CA MET A 393 20.15 -26.95 -24.64
C MET A 393 21.31 -27.54 -25.47
N VAL A 394 22.33 -26.74 -25.78
CA VAL A 394 23.53 -27.20 -26.51
C VAL A 394 24.39 -28.14 -25.66
N ALA A 395 24.69 -27.75 -24.41
CA ALA A 395 25.46 -28.58 -23.48
C ALA A 395 24.77 -29.92 -23.21
N TYR A 396 23.45 -29.91 -23.11
CA TYR A 396 22.64 -31.11 -22.94
C TYR A 396 22.71 -32.04 -24.17
N ARG A 397 22.63 -31.49 -25.38
CA ARG A 397 22.80 -32.26 -26.62
C ARG A 397 24.16 -32.98 -26.66
N ASP A 398 25.22 -32.30 -26.26
CA ASP A 398 26.57 -32.87 -26.22
C ASP A 398 26.70 -33.93 -25.11
N MET A 399 26.01 -33.74 -23.98
CA MET A 399 25.91 -34.74 -22.91
C MET A 399 25.27 -36.05 -23.41
N CYS A 400 24.17 -35.96 -24.16
CA CYS A 400 23.51 -37.14 -24.75
C CYS A 400 24.40 -37.89 -25.74
N ARG A 401 25.33 -37.20 -26.42
CA ARG A 401 26.32 -37.83 -27.32
C ARG A 401 27.39 -38.60 -26.54
N LEU A 402 27.83 -38.07 -25.40
CA LEU A 402 28.87 -38.69 -24.56
C LEU A 402 28.39 -39.94 -23.80
N VAL A 403 27.09 -40.07 -23.56
CA VAL A 403 26.51 -41.23 -22.85
C VAL A 403 26.23 -42.42 -23.78
N ARG A 404 26.10 -42.19 -25.11
CA ARG A 404 25.80 -43.25 -26.09
C ARG A 404 26.83 -44.41 -26.19
N PRO A 405 28.16 -44.22 -26.05
CA PRO A 405 29.11 -45.30 -26.22
C PRO A 405 29.38 -46.14 -24.95
N ALA A 406 28.78 -45.83 -23.81
CA ALA A 406 28.97 -46.61 -22.57
C ALA A 406 27.90 -47.71 -22.36
N ALA A 407 26.90 -47.78 -23.24
CA ALA A 407 25.77 -48.71 -23.15
C ALA A 407 25.69 -49.71 -24.32
N ALA A 408 26.69 -49.71 -25.19
CA ALA A 408 27.00 -50.76 -26.15
C ALA A 408 28.28 -51.44 -25.68
#